data_AF-A0A957AW44-F1
#
_entry.id   AF-A0A957AW44-F1
#
_cell.length_a   1.000
_cell.length_b   1.000
_cell.length_c   1.000
_cell.angle_alpha   90.00
_cell.angle_beta   90.00
_cell.angle_gamma   90.00
#
_symmetry.space_group_name_H-M   'P 1'
#
loop_
_entity.id
_entity.type
_entity.pdbx_description
1 polymer ?
#
loop_
_entity_poly.entity_id
_entity_poly.type
_entity_poly.pdbx_seq_one_letter_code
_entity_poly.pdbx_strand_id
1 'polypeptide(L)' 'MTTVSVECTFAQDGRVQVRRMEVDGRWLTVEQGRQWLDQTGRHVLVMVPGRPVKELVLRPESLTWELINGRNSIHLV' A
#
# COMPACT_ATOMS: atom_id res chain seq x y z
N MET A 1 -10.12 -2.93 7.53
CA MET A 1 -9.48 -2.38 6.32
C MET A 1 -10.12 -1.03 6.06
N THR A 2 -9.32 -0.04 5.64
CA THR A 2 -9.81 1.32 5.41
C THR A 2 -9.44 1.71 3.99
N THR A 3 -10.41 2.13 3.19
CA THR A 3 -10.14 2.69 1.86
C THR A 3 -9.39 4.01 2.03
N VAL A 4 -8.32 4.20 1.27
CA VAL A 4 -7.47 5.39 1.33
C VAL A 4 -7.18 5.93 -0.06
N SER A 5 -7.01 7.24 -0.16
CA SER A 5 -6.48 7.87 -1.37
C SER A 5 -4.97 7.63 -1.46
N VAL A 6 -4.47 7.32 -2.65
CA VAL A 6 -3.04 7.07 -2.88
C VAL A 6 -2.59 7.80 -4.13
N GLU A 7 -1.49 8.55 -4.03
CA GLU A 7 -0.76 9.06 -5.19
C GLU A 7 0.35 8.06 -5.54
N CYS A 8 0.28 7.51 -6.74
CA CYS A 8 1.27 6.56 -7.23
C CYS A 8 1.44 6.66 -8.75
N THR A 9 2.52 6.07 -9.25
CA THR A 9 2.73 5.83 -10.68
C THR A 9 2.84 4.34 -10.95
N PHE A 10 2.31 3.90 -12.09
CA PHE A 10 2.45 2.53 -12.58
C PHE A 10 3.55 2.49 -13.64
N ALA A 11 4.51 1.60 -13.45
CA ALA A 11 5.45 1.25 -14.50
C ALA A 11 4.80 0.28 -15.50
N GLN A 12 5.39 0.17 -16.70
CA GLN A 12 4.88 -0.70 -17.76
C GLN A 12 4.84 -2.18 -17.37
N ASP A 13 5.71 -2.61 -16.44
CA ASP A 13 5.75 -3.97 -15.89
C ASP A 13 4.70 -4.21 -14.78
N GLY A 14 3.84 -3.22 -14.51
CA GLY A 14 2.82 -3.29 -13.48
C GLY A 14 3.34 -3.08 -12.05
N ARG A 15 4.62 -2.69 -11.88
CA ARG A 15 5.11 -2.20 -10.60
C ARG A 15 4.46 -0.88 -10.24
N VAL A 16 4.16 -0.73 -8.97
CA VAL A 16 3.66 0.53 -8.41
C VAL A 16 4.79 1.24 -7.68
N GLN A 17 4.85 2.55 -7.87
CA GLN A 17 5.66 3.46 -7.05
C GLN A 17 4.71 4.38 -6.29
N VAL A 18 4.54 4.12 -5.00
CA VAL A 18 3.71 4.94 -4.10
C VAL A 18 4.52 6.14 -3.65
N ARG A 19 3.94 7.34 -3.78
CA ARG A 19 4.54 8.60 -3.33
C ARG A 19 4.00 9.03 -1.97
N ARG A 20 2.68 9.02 -1.84
CA ARG A 20 1.98 9.43 -0.61
C ARG A 20 0.61 8.78 -0.53
N MET A 21 0.10 8.66 0.69
CA MET A 21 -1.26 8.19 0.97
C MET A 21 -1.98 9.17 1.90
N GLU A 22 -3.29 9.21 1.80
CA GLU A 22 -4.13 10.02 2.68
C GLU A 22 -4.54 9.21 3.92
N VAL A 23 -4.24 9.74 5.10
CA VAL A 23 -4.63 9.19 6.40
C VAL A 23 -5.17 10.32 7.26
N ASP A 24 -6.37 10.15 7.80
CA ASP A 24 -7.05 11.14 8.66
C ASP A 24 -7.10 12.55 8.03
N GLY A 25 -7.40 12.61 6.72
CA GLY A 25 -7.48 13.86 5.94
C GLY A 25 -6.13 14.54 5.67
N ARG A 26 -5.02 13.84 5.91
CA ARG A 26 -3.66 14.35 5.65
C ARG A 26 -2.90 13.44 4.69
N TRP A 27 -2.27 14.06 3.71
CA TRP A 27 -1.35 13.38 2.82
C TRP A 27 0.01 13.18 3.49
N LEU A 28 0.43 11.92 3.60
CA LEU A 28 1.71 11.53 4.19
C LEU A 28 2.58 10.90 3.11
N THR A 29 3.78 11.44 2.91
CA THR A 29 4.81 10.78 2.09
C THR A 29 5.18 9.44 2.71
N VAL A 30 5.40 8.45 1.86
CA VAL A 30 5.80 7.11 2.29
C VAL A 30 7.09 6.67 1.62
N GLU A 31 7.86 5.87 2.32
CA GLU A 31 8.83 4.96 1.73
C GLU A 31 8.13 3.66 1.33
N GLN A 32 8.69 2.98 0.33
CA GLN A 32 8.13 1.75 -0.23
C GLN A 32 9.09 0.58 -0.03
N GLY A 33 8.53 -0.55 0.42
CA GLY A 33 9.22 -1.83 0.53
C GLY A 33 8.86 -2.81 -0.58
N ARG A 34 8.71 -4.09 -0.20
CA ARG A 34 8.32 -5.16 -1.12
C ARG A 34 6.93 -4.89 -1.73
N GLN A 35 6.78 -5.31 -2.99
CA GLN A 35 5.48 -5.40 -3.65
C GLN A 35 5.30 -6.79 -4.27
N TRP A 36 4.06 -7.28 -4.30
CA TRP A 36 3.72 -8.57 -4.91
C TRP A 36 2.32 -8.54 -5.53
N LEU A 37 2.01 -9.54 -6.35
CA LEU A 37 0.68 -9.79 -6.90
C LEU A 37 0.17 -11.08 -6.29
N ASP A 38 -1.07 -11.10 -5.81
CA ASP A 38 -1.81 -12.33 -5.56
C ASP A 38 -3.27 -12.18 -5.98
N GLN A 39 -4.11 -13.15 -5.60
CA GLN A 39 -5.53 -13.19 -5.96
C GLN A 39 -6.32 -12.01 -5.41
N THR A 40 -5.84 -11.34 -4.36
CA THR A 40 -6.53 -10.25 -3.68
C THR A 40 -6.13 -8.86 -4.21
N GLY A 41 -5.03 -8.79 -4.97
CA GLY A 41 -4.63 -7.59 -5.71
C GLY A 41 -3.13 -7.35 -5.74
N ARG A 42 -2.77 -6.08 -6.01
CA ARG A 42 -1.39 -5.60 -5.97
C ARG A 42 -1.10 -5.09 -4.56
N HIS A 43 -0.18 -5.75 -3.87
CA HIS A 43 0.22 -5.41 -2.52
C HIS A 43 1.52 -4.61 -2.53
N VAL A 44 1.61 -3.63 -1.65
CA VAL A 44 2.78 -2.77 -1.47
C VAL A 44 2.98 -2.51 0.02
N LEU A 45 4.16 -2.83 0.56
CA LEU A 45 4.54 -2.36 1.89
C LEU A 45 4.92 -0.89 1.83
N VAL A 46 4.37 -0.10 2.73
CA VAL A 46 4.65 1.33 2.86
C VAL A 46 5.01 1.69 4.29
N MET A 47 5.88 2.68 4.43
CA MET A 47 6.34 3.20 5.71
C MET A 47 6.23 4.71 5.72
N VAL A 48 5.53 5.26 6.72
CA VAL A 48 5.67 6.67 7.07
C VAL A 48 6.81 6.76 8.09
N PRO A 49 7.78 7.68 7.97
CA PRO A 49 8.86 7.81 8.93
C PRO A 49 8.35 7.90 10.38
N GLY A 50 8.94 7.09 11.27
CA GLY A 50 8.54 7.01 12.68
C GLY A 50 7.23 6.25 12.95
N ARG A 51 6.63 5.60 11.94
CA ARG A 51 5.43 4.77 12.11
C ARG A 51 5.72 3.31 11.72
N PRO A 52 4.94 2.35 12.24
CA PRO A 52 5.04 0.96 11.81
C PRO A 52 4.79 0.80 10.30
N VAL A 53 5.39 -0.24 9.72
CA VAL A 53 5.11 -0.70 8.35
C VAL A 53 3.62 -0.98 8.21
N LYS A 54 3.05 -0.55 7.09
CA LYS A 54 1.68 -0.87 6.70
C LYS A 54 1.66 -1.50 5.31
N GLU A 55 0.54 -2.11 4.98
CA GLU A 55 0.32 -2.72 3.68
C GLU A 55 -0.82 -1.99 2.97
N LEU A 56 -0.55 -1.58 1.73
CA LEU A 56 -1.53 -1.08 0.78
C LEU A 56 -1.87 -2.19 -0.21
N VAL A 57 -3.16 -2.36 -0.49
CA VAL A 57 -3.64 -3.30 -1.50
C VAL A 57 -4.51 -2.56 -2.51
N LEU A 58 -4.10 -2.58 -3.78
CA LEU A 58 -4.95 -2.15 -4.89
C LEU A 58 -5.83 -3.31 -5.32
N ARG A 59 -7.14 -3.15 -5.12
CA ARG A 59 -8.15 -4.14 -5.48
C ARG A 59 -8.40 -4.13 -6.99
N PRO A 60 -8.32 -5.30 -7.66
CA PRO A 60 -8.46 -5.36 -9.11
C PRO A 60 -9.89 -5.10 -9.59
N GLU A 61 -10.90 -5.45 -8.79
CA GLU A 61 -12.31 -5.33 -9.19
C GLU A 61 -12.83 -3.89 -9.08
N SER A 62 -12.45 -3.19 -8.01
CA SER A 62 -12.94 -1.85 -7.70
C SER A 62 -11.96 -0.73 -8.06
N LEU A 63 -10.69 -1.08 -8.34
CA LEU A 63 -9.58 -0.13 -8.52
C LEU A 63 -9.42 0.82 -7.32
N THR A 64 -9.73 0.34 -6.12
CA THR A 64 -9.58 1.09 -4.87
C THR A 64 -8.38 0.62 -4.08
N TRP A 65 -7.73 1.55 -3.38
CA TRP A 65 -6.67 1.26 -2.43
C TRP A 65 -7.24 1.02 -1.04
N GLU A 66 -6.79 -0.07 -0.41
CA GLU A 66 -7.10 -0.39 0.98
C GLU A 66 -5.84 -0.44 1.83
N LEU A 67 -5.91 0.17 3.01
CA LEU A 67 -4.88 0.08 4.04
C LEU A 67 -5.22 -1.07 4.99
N ILE A 68 -4.31 -2.05 5.08
CA ILE A 68 -4.39 -3.15 6.03
C ILE A 68 -3.60 -2.75 7.28
N ASN A 69 -4.31 -2.55 8.38
CA ASN A 69 -3.69 -2.42 9.70
C ASN A 69 -3.26 -3.83 10.13
N GLY A 70 -1.96 -4.07 10.25
CA GLY A 70 -1.44 -5.39 10.59
C GLY A 70 -2.07 -5.95 11.87
N ARG A 71 -2.76 -7.08 11.76
CA ARG A 71 -2.73 -8.09 12.81
C ARG A 71 -1.58 -9.02 12.44
N ASN A 72 -0.49 -8.99 13.20
CA ASN A 72 0.69 -9.85 13.02
C ASN A 72 1.04 -10.17 11.56
N SER A 73 1.93 -9.38 10.98
CA SER A 73 2.68 -9.80 9.79
C SER A 73 3.51 -11.05 10.13
N ILE A 74 2.91 -12.23 9.92
CA ILE A 74 3.59 -13.52 9.78
C ILE A 74 3.49 -13.83 8.27
N HIS A 75 4.54 -14.09 7.49
CA HIS A 75 5.92 -14.47 7.74
C HIS A 75 6.86 -13.72 6.77
N LEU A 76 8.03 -13.30 7.29
CA LEU A 76 9.25 -13.22 6.49
C LEU A 76 9.76 -14.67 6.35
N VAL A 77 9.67 -15.23 5.14
CA VAL A 77 10.65 -16.21 4.62
C VAL A 77 10.83 -15.93 3.14
#